data_AF-A0A6J6HBA0-F1
#
_entry.id   AF-A0A6J6HBA0-F1
#
_cell.length_a   1.000
_cell.length_b   1.000
_cell.length_c   1.000
_cell.angle_alpha   90.00
_cell.angle_beta   90.00
_cell.angle_gamma   90.00
#
_symmetry.space_group_name_H-M   'P 1'
#
loop_
_entity.id
_entity.type
_entity.pdbx_description
1 polymer ?
#
loop_
_entity_poly.entity_id
_entity_poly.type
_entity_poly.pdbx_seq_one_letter_code
_entity_poly.pdbx_strand_id
1 'polypeptide(L)'
;MGAAIGYLALGLISMVLSFTGNSGGLYGVTGFGPLLAIAGVGLASFFLVLDFDQIEKGVAAGAPQEESWRAGFGLMVTIVWLYLEVLRLISILRGND
;
A
#
# COMPACT_ATOMS: atom_id res chain seq x y z
N MET A 1 -9.86 -15.20 -3.32
CA MET A 1 -9.75 -14.34 -2.11
C MET A 1 -9.06 -13.00 -2.40
N GLY A 2 -7.94 -12.96 -3.12
CA GLY A 2 -7.22 -11.70 -3.44
C GLY A 2 -8.03 -10.65 -4.23
N ALA A 3 -8.90 -11.07 -5.15
CA ALA A 3 -9.79 -10.14 -5.88
C ALA A 3 -10.85 -9.49 -4.98
N ALA A 4 -11.37 -10.22 -3.98
CA ALA A 4 -12.32 -9.67 -3.01
C ALA A 4 -11.64 -8.70 -2.04
N ILE A 5 -10.39 -9.00 -1.65
CA ILE A 5 -9.55 -8.10 -0.85
C ILE A 5 -9.21 -6.84 -1.65
N GLY A 6 -8.88 -6.97 -2.94
CA GLY A 6 -8.67 -5.84 -3.83
C GLY A 6 -9.93 -4.99 -4.01
N TYR A 7 -11.09 -5.61 -4.19
CA TYR A 7 -12.37 -4.89 -4.31
C TYR A 7 -12.79 -4.21 -3.00
N LEU A 8 -12.55 -4.86 -1.86
CA LEU A 8 -12.79 -4.26 -0.54
C LEU A 8 -11.81 -3.13 -0.25
N ALA A 9 -10.54 -3.26 -0.60
CA ALA A 9 -9.56 -2.19 -0.47
C ALA A 9 -9.94 -1.00 -1.36
N LEU A 10 -10.28 -1.22 -2.63
CA LEU A 10 -10.74 -0.17 -3.54
C LEU A 10 -12.06 0.45 -3.07
N GLY A 11 -12.96 -0.34 -2.49
CA GLY A 11 -14.23 0.11 -1.93
C GLY A 11 -14.07 0.94 -0.65
N LEU A 12 -13.16 0.55 0.24
CA LEU A 12 -12.82 1.32 1.45
C LEU A 12 -12.11 2.64 1.09
N ILE A 13 -11.22 2.60 0.10
CA ILE A 13 -10.60 3.80 -0.47
C ILE A 13 -11.67 4.72 -1.05
N SER A 14 -12.62 4.18 -1.83
CA SER A 14 -13.72 4.96 -2.43
C SER A 14 -14.71 5.51 -1.39
N MET A 15 -14.93 4.79 -0.28
CA MET A 15 -15.79 5.21 0.82
C MET A 15 -15.17 6.34 1.62
N VAL A 16 -13.87 6.25 1.92
CA VAL A 16 -13.12 7.35 2.57
C VAL A 16 -13.08 8.59 1.66
N LEU A 17 -12.95 8.40 0.35
CA LEU A 17 -13.01 9.47 -0.64
C LEU A 17 -14.41 10.11 -0.76
N SER A 18 -15.50 9.37 -0.55
CA SER A 18 -16.87 9.90 -0.66
C SER A 18 -17.29 10.77 0.53
N PHE A 19 -16.79 10.47 1.74
CA PHE A 19 -16.97 11.31 2.93
C PHE A 19 -16.22 12.66 2.85
N THR A 20 -15.33 12.81 1.86
CA THR A 20 -14.58 14.04 1.59
C THR A 20 -15.31 14.97 0.59
N GLY A 21 -16.55 14.65 0.21
CA GLY A 21 -17.48 15.59 -0.41
C GLY A 21 -17.20 15.95 -1.88
N ASN A 22 -16.66 15.03 -2.70
CA ASN A 22 -16.42 15.30 -4.12
C ASN A 22 -17.08 14.25 -5.03
N SER A 23 -17.99 14.73 -5.89
CA SER A 23 -18.73 13.98 -6.92
C SER A 23 -17.92 13.75 -8.20
N GLY A 24 -16.59 13.80 -8.12
CA GLY A 24 -15.67 13.53 -9.23
C GLY A 24 -14.64 12.50 -8.80
N GLY A 25 -14.91 11.23 -9.08
CA GLY A 25 -14.07 10.12 -8.67
C GLY A 25 -12.59 10.26 -9.06
N LEU A 26 -11.73 9.61 -8.27
CA LEU A 26 -10.29 9.28 -8.42
C LEU A 26 -9.27 10.34 -8.94
N TYR A 27 -9.68 11.43 -9.57
CA TYR A 27 -8.80 12.31 -10.37
C TYR A 27 -8.91 13.80 -10.06
N GLY A 28 -9.65 14.21 -9.04
CA GLY A 28 -10.02 15.63 -8.85
C GLY A 28 -9.70 16.27 -7.50
N VAL A 29 -8.83 15.71 -6.65
CA VAL A 29 -8.68 16.20 -5.26
C VAL A 29 -7.32 16.84 -5.00
N THR A 30 -7.18 18.11 -5.38
CA THR A 30 -6.02 18.98 -5.13
C THR A 30 -5.86 19.44 -3.66
N GLY A 31 -6.76 19.05 -2.74
CA GLY A 31 -6.75 19.53 -1.34
C GLY A 31 -6.38 18.51 -0.25
N PHE A 32 -6.63 17.22 -0.48
CA PHE A 32 -6.37 16.14 0.51
C PHE A 32 -5.19 15.22 0.13
N GLY A 33 -4.59 15.43 -1.04
CA GLY A 33 -3.47 14.64 -1.55
C GLY A 33 -2.32 14.42 -0.55
N PRO A 34 -1.82 15.46 0.14
CA PRO A 34 -0.66 15.31 1.04
C PRO A 34 -0.94 14.40 2.24
N LEU A 35 -2.14 14.52 2.83
CA LEU A 35 -2.51 13.79 4.04
C LEU A 35 -2.77 12.30 3.74
N LEU A 36 -3.36 12.03 2.57
CA LEU A 36 -3.56 10.68 2.04
C LEU A 36 -2.23 10.02 1.64
N ALA A 37 -1.29 10.75 1.04
CA ALA A 37 0.02 10.22 0.67
C ALA A 37 0.88 9.89 1.90
N ILE A 38 0.85 10.74 2.94
CA ILE A 38 1.54 10.44 4.21
C ILE A 38 0.93 9.18 4.86
N ALA A 39 -0.40 9.07 4.88
CA ALA A 39 -1.08 7.88 5.40
C ALA A 39 -0.76 6.62 4.56
N GLY A 40 -0.67 6.75 3.23
CA GLY A 40 -0.30 5.69 2.31
C GLY A 40 1.12 5.18 2.55
N VAL A 41 2.11 6.07 2.67
CA VAL A 41 3.51 5.70 2.97
C VAL A 41 3.59 5.02 4.34
N GLY A 42 2.88 5.54 5.34
CA GLY A 42 2.79 4.94 6.66
C GLY A 42 2.22 3.51 6.61
N LEU A 43 1.12 3.31 5.90
CA LEU A 43 0.49 2.01 5.74
C LEU A 43 1.39 1.02 4.98
N ALA A 44 2.02 1.44 3.88
CA ALA A 44 2.94 0.62 3.11
C ALA A 44 4.15 0.18 3.94
N SER A 45 4.70 1.07 4.77
CA SER A 45 5.80 0.73 5.67
C SER A 45 5.38 -0.29 6.74
N PHE A 46 4.15 -0.17 7.27
CA PHE A 46 3.61 -1.12 8.24
C PHE A 46 3.40 -2.51 7.62
N PHE A 47 2.84 -2.57 6.41
CA PHE A 47 2.71 -3.81 5.66
C PHE A 47 4.07 -4.47 5.38
N LEU A 48 5.09 -3.69 5.03
CA LEU A 48 6.43 -4.21 4.81
C LEU A 48 7.00 -4.87 6.08
N VAL A 49 6.84 -4.23 7.24
CA VAL A 49 7.30 -4.77 8.52
C VAL A 49 6.55 -6.05 8.87
N LEU A 50 5.23 -6.09 8.65
CA LEU A 50 4.42 -7.30 8.88
C LEU A 50 4.83 -8.45 7.95
N ASP A 51 5.05 -8.17 6.67
CA ASP A 51 5.50 -9.15 5.69
C ASP A 51 6.87 -9.72 6.09
N PHE A 52 7.80 -8.85 6.52
CA PHE A 52 9.12 -9.27 7.02
C PHE A 52 9.02 -10.14 8.27
N ASP A 53 8.22 -9.74 9.26
CA ASP A 53 8.02 -10.48 10.51
C ASP A 53 7.39 -11.87 10.26
N GLN A 54 6.44 -11.97 9.34
CA GLN A 54 5.87 -13.25 8.92
C GLN A 54 6.90 -14.17 8.27
N ILE A 55 7.79 -13.61 7.44
CA ILE A 55 8.85 -14.37 6.77
C ILE A 55 9.90 -14.84 7.77
N GLU A 56 10.32 -13.98 8.69
CA GLU A 56 11.27 -14.33 9.75
C GLU A 56 10.73 -15.45 10.65
N LYS A 57 9.45 -15.35 11.06
CA LYS A 57 8.77 -16.42 11.82
C LYS A 57 8.64 -17.71 11.01
N GLY A 58 8.36 -17.63 9.71
CA GLY A 58 8.31 -18.78 8.81
C GLY A 58 9.66 -19.50 8.70
N VAL A 59 10.75 -18.75 8.56
CA VAL A 59 12.12 -19.28 8.51
C VAL A 59 12.50 -19.90 9.86
N ALA A 60 12.20 -19.23 10.98
CA ALA A 60 12.46 -19.74 12.33
C ALA A 60 11.69 -21.03 12.65
N ALA A 61 10.50 -21.19 12.07
CA ALA A 61 9.69 -22.41 12.17
C ALA A 61 10.17 -23.56 11.26
N GLY A 62 11.24 -23.35 10.48
CA GLY A 62 11.78 -24.35 9.56
C GLY A 62 10.94 -24.55 8.29
N ALA A 63 10.25 -23.50 7.82
CA ALA A 63 9.46 -23.58 6.60
C ALA A 63 10.30 -24.06 5.38
N PRO A 64 9.72 -24.89 4.49
CA PRO A 64 10.43 -25.43 3.33
C PRO A 64 11.05 -24.34 2.44
N GLN A 65 12.25 -24.58 1.93
CA GLN A 65 12.96 -23.64 1.04
C GLN A 65 12.21 -23.38 -0.27
N GLU A 66 11.31 -24.28 -0.67
CA GLU A 66 10.41 -24.10 -1.81
C GLU A 66 9.40 -22.96 -1.62
N GLU A 67 9.15 -22.51 -0.39
CA GLU A 67 8.26 -21.37 -0.10
C GLU A 67 9.01 -20.03 -0.10
N SER A 68 10.35 -20.05 -0.10
CA SER A 68 11.19 -18.85 -0.06
C SER A 68 10.98 -17.94 -1.27
N TRP A 69 10.71 -18.50 -2.46
CA TRP A 69 10.46 -17.68 -3.65
C TRP A 69 9.13 -16.93 -3.57
N ARG A 70 8.10 -17.52 -2.94
CA ARG A 70 6.79 -16.90 -2.75
C ARG A 70 6.87 -15.77 -1.73
N ALA A 71 7.58 -16.02 -0.63
CA ALA A 71 7.90 -15.01 0.37
C ALA A 71 8.68 -13.83 -0.24
N GLY A 72 9.73 -14.12 -1.02
CA GLY A 72 10.53 -13.10 -1.70
C GLY A 72 9.73 -12.29 -2.72
N PHE A 73 8.83 -12.93 -3.47
CA PHE A 73 7.93 -12.24 -4.39
C PHE A 73 6.98 -11.29 -3.67
N GLY A 74 6.36 -11.72 -2.57
CA GLY A 74 5.50 -10.87 -1.75
C GLY A 74 6.24 -9.63 -1.25
N LEU A 75 7.44 -9.80 -0.69
CA LEU A 75 8.28 -8.67 -0.27
C LEU A 75 8.60 -7.70 -1.41
N MET A 76 8.93 -8.22 -2.60
CA MET A 76 9.22 -7.38 -3.76
C MET A 76 8.03 -6.52 -4.16
N VAL A 77 6.81 -7.08 -4.12
CA VAL A 77 5.58 -6.32 -4.42
C VAL A 77 5.37 -5.20 -3.39
N THR A 78 5.55 -5.49 -2.10
CA THR A 78 5.40 -4.49 -1.03
C THR A 78 6.46 -3.39 -1.12
N ILE A 79 7.70 -3.72 -1.51
CA ILE A 79 8.76 -2.74 -1.77
C ILE A 79 8.43 -1.85 -2.97
N VAL A 80 7.98 -2.43 -4.09
CA VAL A 80 7.58 -1.67 -5.28
C VAL A 80 6.40 -0.75 -4.96
N TRP A 81 5.44 -1.22 -4.17
CA TRP A 81 4.32 -0.39 -3.73
C TRP A 81 4.80 0.79 -2.87
N LEU A 82 5.66 0.55 -1.88
CA LEU A 82 6.27 1.60 -1.05
C LEU A 82 6.99 2.63 -1.93
N TYR A 83 7.76 2.17 -2.92
CA TYR A 83 8.43 3.05 -3.87
C TYR A 83 7.47 4.00 -4.59
N LEU A 84 6.35 3.48 -5.11
CA LEU A 84 5.34 4.31 -5.78
C LEU A 84 4.69 5.32 -4.83
N GLU A 85 4.45 4.94 -3.58
CA GLU A 85 3.83 5.81 -2.59
C GLU A 85 4.78 6.94 -2.13
N VAL A 86 6.08 6.63 -2.01
CA VAL A 86 7.12 7.65 -1.74
C VAL A 86 7.27 8.59 -2.93
N LEU A 87 7.25 8.08 -4.17
CA LEU A 87 7.25 8.94 -5.35
C LEU A 87 6.03 9.86 -5.38
N ARG A 88 4.84 9.35 -5.01
CA ARG A 88 3.62 10.16 -4.91
C ARG A 88 3.76 11.24 -3.83
N LEU A 89 4.28 10.89 -2.65
CA LEU A 89 4.55 11.87 -1.59
C LEU A 89 5.48 12.98 -2.07
N ILE A 90 6.56 12.62 -2.78
CA ILE A 90 7.51 13.59 -3.35
C ILE A 90 6.86 14.43 -4.46
N SER A 91 5.98 13.86 -5.29
CA SER A 91 5.22 14.58 -6.33
C SER A 91 4.36 15.68 -5.75
N ILE A 92 3.59 15.35 -4.70
CA ILE A 92 2.72 16.28 -3.99
C ILE A 92 3.53 17.38 -3.30
N LEU A 93 4.64 17.02 -2.64
CA LEU A 93 5.55 18.00 -2.02
C LEU A 93 6.23 18.92 -3.02
N ARG A 94 6.44 18.44 -4.26
CA ARG A 94 7.00 19.23 -5.37
C ARG A 94 5.94 20.13 -6.03
N GLY A 95 4.67 20.01 -5.66
CA GLY A 95 3.56 20.79 -6.22
C GLY A 95 3.26 20.42 -7.68
N ASN A 96 3.57 19.19 -8.08
CA ASN A 96 3.35 18.69 -9.45
C ASN A 96 2.04 17.88 -9.58
N ASP A 97 1.10 18.10 -8.65
CA ASP A 97 -0.27 17.55 -8.59
C ASP A 97 -1.30 18.68 -8.45
#